data_AF-A0A914PY57-F1
#
_entry.id   AF-A0A914PY57-F1
#
_cell.length_a   1.000
_cell.length_b   1.000
_cell.length_c   1.000
_cell.angle_alpha   90.00
_cell.angle_beta   90.00
_cell.angle_gamma   90.00
#
_symmetry.space_group_name_H-M   'P 1'
#
loop_
_entity.id
_entity.type
_entity.pdbx_description
1 polymer ?
#
loop_
_entity_poly.entity_id
_entity_poly.type
_entity_poly.pdbx_seq_one_letter_code
_entity_poly.pdbx_strand_id
1 'polypeptide(L)'
;MPGTSSLLRSGVSRFAATSLFNSATSPAVPQQQQIRTIRHDLRLPDDFPEPWPYKEKGFTRIDAIFDRTQARFNENSKLIVVEGNLGSGKSKVAKEIADTLGFHYIPDFRIEELVVDRYGIDLRDYYHLFPKSFRIPTYDMFYKNPADDNTARMSERCFVSRFDQYLNALAHILNTGQGVVMERSPFSDFVFTNAMRAKDYIGIECMCFMFEILK
;
A
#
# COMPACT_ATOMS: atom_id res chain seq x y z
N MET A 1 25.00 -58.43 -67.32
CA MET A 1 24.16 -59.62 -67.55
C MET A 1 24.10 -60.42 -66.27
N PRO A 2 23.04 -61.19 -65.99
CA PRO A 2 21.62 -60.85 -65.81
C PRO A 2 21.22 -61.07 -64.32
N GLY A 3 20.02 -60.62 -63.95
CA GLY A 3 19.58 -60.53 -62.55
C GLY A 3 19.07 -61.81 -61.91
N THR A 4 18.64 -61.70 -60.65
CA THR A 4 17.66 -62.59 -60.00
C THR A 4 16.99 -61.87 -58.85
N SER A 5 15.67 -61.98 -58.85
CA SER A 5 14.70 -61.58 -57.83
C SER A 5 14.55 -62.69 -56.77
N SER A 6 14.16 -62.34 -55.53
CA SER A 6 12.99 -62.92 -54.83
C SER A 6 13.06 -62.88 -53.28
N LEU A 7 11.94 -62.40 -52.71
CA LEU A 7 11.16 -62.94 -51.59
C LEU A 7 11.68 -62.89 -50.13
N LEU A 8 11.05 -61.96 -49.38
CA LEU A 8 10.19 -62.19 -48.20
C LEU A 8 10.60 -63.28 -47.18
N ARG A 9 10.90 -62.87 -45.93
CA ARG A 9 10.16 -63.37 -44.76
C ARG A 9 10.30 -62.50 -43.52
N SER A 10 9.13 -62.29 -42.91
CA SER A 10 8.80 -61.70 -41.61
C SER A 10 9.62 -62.19 -40.41
N GLY A 11 9.86 -61.30 -39.43
CA GLY A 11 10.34 -61.69 -38.11
C GLY A 11 10.50 -60.56 -37.10
N VAL A 12 9.37 -60.08 -36.57
CA VAL A 12 9.13 -59.55 -35.20
C VAL A 12 10.15 -58.58 -34.56
N SER A 13 9.66 -57.38 -34.27
CA SER A 13 10.28 -56.30 -33.49
C SER A 13 10.91 -56.72 -32.15
N ARG A 14 12.18 -56.37 -31.95
CA ARG A 14 12.73 -55.85 -30.69
C ARG A 14 13.87 -54.87 -31.00
N PHE A 15 13.55 -53.58 -31.12
CA PHE A 15 14.57 -52.54 -31.13
C PHE A 15 14.90 -52.15 -29.68
N ALA A 16 16.05 -52.63 -29.19
CA ALA A 16 16.69 -52.07 -28.01
C ALA A 16 17.36 -50.75 -28.42
N ALA A 17 16.73 -49.63 -28.07
CA ALA A 17 17.28 -48.31 -28.27
C ALA A 17 18.37 -48.04 -27.22
N THR A 18 19.62 -47.98 -27.67
CA THR A 18 20.72 -47.31 -26.94
C THR A 18 21.24 -46.20 -27.84
N SER A 19 20.78 -44.97 -27.58
CA SER A 19 21.30 -43.76 -28.25
C SER A 19 21.64 -42.71 -27.20
N LEU A 20 22.95 -42.57 -26.97
CA LEU A 20 23.70 -41.32 -26.85
C LEU A 20 22.89 -40.09 -26.38
N PHE A 21 23.09 -39.72 -25.12
CA PHE A 21 22.74 -38.40 -24.60
C PHE A 21 23.65 -37.35 -25.25
N ASN A 22 23.12 -36.61 -26.22
CA ASN A 22 23.69 -35.34 -26.65
C ASN A 22 23.09 -34.21 -25.81
N SER A 23 23.91 -33.60 -24.95
CA SER A 23 23.60 -32.37 -24.24
C SER A 23 23.58 -31.19 -25.22
N ALA A 24 22.40 -30.82 -25.69
CA ALA A 24 22.18 -29.51 -26.31
C ALA A 24 21.94 -28.48 -25.21
N THR A 25 22.99 -27.84 -24.73
CA THR A 25 22.89 -26.61 -23.94
C THR A 25 22.49 -25.47 -24.87
N SER A 26 21.19 -25.17 -24.96
CA SER A 26 20.74 -23.85 -25.38
C SER A 26 21.23 -22.84 -24.33
N PRO A 27 21.86 -21.72 -24.71
CA PRO A 27 22.09 -20.66 -23.74
C PRO A 27 20.72 -20.10 -23.38
N ALA A 28 20.24 -20.40 -22.18
CA ALA A 28 19.15 -19.68 -21.57
C ALA A 28 19.62 -18.24 -21.43
N VAL A 29 19.20 -17.37 -22.35
CA VAL A 29 19.30 -15.93 -22.17
C VAL A 29 18.54 -15.65 -20.86
N PRO A 30 19.19 -15.17 -19.80
CA PRO A 30 18.42 -14.67 -18.68
C PRO A 30 17.59 -13.53 -19.23
N GLN A 31 16.27 -13.71 -19.28
CA GLN A 31 15.36 -12.58 -19.38
C GLN A 31 15.59 -11.77 -18.10
N GLN A 32 16.60 -10.90 -18.11
CA GLN A 32 16.56 -9.69 -17.32
C GLN A 32 15.27 -9.00 -17.78
N GLN A 33 14.22 -9.14 -16.98
CA GLN A 33 13.18 -8.13 -16.96
C GLN A 33 13.91 -6.83 -16.63
N GLN A 34 14.29 -6.09 -17.67
CA GLN A 34 14.66 -4.70 -17.51
C GLN A 34 13.40 -4.03 -16.99
N ILE A 35 13.29 -3.88 -15.68
CA ILE A 35 12.45 -2.83 -15.10
C ILE A 35 13.12 -1.55 -15.55
N ARG A 36 12.76 -1.09 -16.76
CA ARG A 36 13.06 0.27 -17.20
C ARG A 36 12.22 1.14 -16.30
N THR A 37 12.80 1.63 -15.21
CA THR A 37 12.24 2.73 -14.45
C THR A 37 12.28 3.94 -15.37
N ILE A 38 11.26 4.09 -16.21
CA ILE A 38 11.03 5.32 -16.95
C ILE A 38 10.70 6.34 -15.87
N ARG A 39 11.73 7.07 -15.40
CA ARG A 39 11.54 8.27 -14.61
C ARG A 39 10.86 9.26 -15.53
N HIS A 40 9.53 9.29 -15.49
CA HIS A 40 8.79 10.35 -16.15
C HIS A 40 9.03 11.62 -15.34
N ASP A 41 10.17 12.28 -15.57
CA ASP A 41 10.32 13.69 -15.23
C ASP A 41 9.25 14.42 -16.03
N LEU A 42 8.16 14.75 -15.35
CA LEU A 42 7.05 15.49 -15.93
C LEU A 42 7.62 16.85 -16.32
N ARG A 43 7.79 17.08 -17.62
CA ARG A 43 8.19 18.39 -18.14
C ARG A 43 7.00 19.31 -17.97
N LEU A 44 6.95 20.00 -16.84
CA LEU A 44 5.96 21.03 -16.58
C LEU A 44 6.26 22.22 -17.51
N PRO A 45 5.23 22.94 -17.99
CA PRO A 45 5.42 24.20 -18.70
C PRO A 45 6.19 25.20 -17.82
N ASP A 46 6.97 26.08 -18.45
CA ASP A 46 7.79 27.08 -17.73
C ASP A 46 6.92 28.06 -16.90
N ASP A 47 5.66 28.25 -17.28
CA ASP A 47 4.67 29.10 -16.59
C ASP A 47 3.94 28.38 -15.43
N PHE A 48 4.42 27.23 -14.96
CA PHE A 48 3.75 26.46 -13.92
C PHE A 48 3.77 27.21 -12.56
N PRO A 49 2.60 27.44 -11.93
CA PRO A 49 2.53 28.21 -10.69
C PRO A 49 3.25 27.50 -9.53
N GLU A 50 3.94 28.27 -8.69
CA GLU A 50 4.64 27.74 -7.54
C GLU A 50 3.68 27.06 -6.54
N PRO A 51 4.10 25.96 -5.89
CA PRO A 51 3.33 25.29 -4.84
C PRO A 51 2.99 26.23 -3.67
N TRP A 52 1.77 26.12 -3.14
CA TRP A 52 1.40 26.88 -1.94
C TRP A 52 2.05 26.27 -0.68
N PRO A 53 2.71 27.07 0.18
CA PRO A 53 3.37 26.59 1.41
C PRO A 53 2.36 26.29 2.53
N TYR A 54 1.54 25.27 2.34
CA TYR A 54 0.40 24.93 3.22
C TYR A 54 0.78 24.47 4.64
N LYS A 55 2.06 24.15 4.88
CA LYS A 55 2.56 23.79 6.21
C LYS A 55 2.79 24.99 7.12
N GLU A 56 3.10 26.15 6.52
CA GLU A 56 3.48 27.36 7.24
C GLU A 56 2.38 28.43 7.13
N LYS A 57 1.72 28.50 5.98
CA LYS A 57 0.71 29.50 5.67
C LYS A 57 -0.67 28.87 5.55
N GLY A 58 -1.59 29.36 6.37
CA GLY A 58 -3.01 29.02 6.26
C GLY A 58 -3.62 29.53 4.95
N PHE A 59 -4.67 28.85 4.48
CA PHE A 59 -5.43 29.24 3.31
C PHE A 59 -6.72 29.95 3.74
N THR A 60 -6.82 31.25 3.48
CA THR A 60 -7.99 32.06 3.89
C THR A 60 -9.01 32.19 2.77
N ARG A 61 -10.21 32.67 3.09
CA ARG A 61 -11.26 32.93 2.08
C ARG A 61 -10.84 33.97 1.04
N ILE A 62 -9.95 34.89 1.40
CA ILE A 62 -9.41 35.89 0.46
C ILE A 62 -8.47 35.20 -0.52
N ASP A 63 -7.57 34.34 -0.03
CA ASP A 63 -6.69 33.54 -0.87
C ASP A 63 -7.50 32.67 -1.84
N ALA A 64 -8.63 32.10 -1.40
CA ALA A 64 -9.52 31.30 -2.25
C ALA A 64 -10.15 32.05 -3.44
N ILE A 65 -10.27 33.38 -3.35
CA ILE A 65 -10.79 34.21 -4.45
C ILE A 65 -9.69 34.45 -5.49
N PHE A 66 -8.43 34.58 -5.05
CA PHE A 66 -7.29 34.89 -5.91
C PHE A 66 -6.58 33.64 -6.46
N ASP A 67 -6.54 32.55 -5.70
CA ASP A 67 -5.89 31.29 -6.05
C ASP A 67 -6.94 30.20 -6.30
N ARG A 68 -7.13 29.87 -7.58
CA ARG A 68 -7.89 28.67 -7.98
C ARG A 68 -6.92 27.50 -8.05
N THR A 69 -6.94 26.65 -7.01
CA THR A 69 -6.08 25.45 -6.84
C THR A 69 -5.93 24.57 -8.09
N GLN A 70 -6.92 24.57 -8.98
CA GLN A 70 -6.90 23.88 -10.28
C GLN A 70 -5.74 24.29 -11.19
N ALA A 71 -5.18 25.49 -11.05
CA ALA A 71 -4.04 25.95 -11.88
C ALA A 71 -2.77 25.11 -11.67
N ARG A 72 -2.65 24.46 -10.50
CA ARG A 72 -1.53 23.56 -10.17
C ARG A 72 -1.78 22.11 -10.58
N PHE A 73 -2.97 21.77 -11.08
CA PHE A 73 -3.29 20.38 -11.42
C PHE A 73 -2.66 20.00 -12.76
N ASN A 74 -1.98 18.85 -12.76
CA ASN A 74 -1.39 18.23 -13.93
C ASN A 74 -1.87 16.77 -14.05
N GLU A 75 -1.47 16.07 -15.10
CA GLU A 75 -1.88 14.67 -15.33
C GLU A 75 -1.45 13.73 -14.20
N ASN A 76 -0.35 14.06 -13.52
CA ASN A 76 0.23 13.30 -12.41
C ASN A 76 -0.31 13.73 -11.03
N SER A 77 -1.23 14.70 -10.94
CA SER A 77 -1.93 15.07 -9.71
C SER A 77 -2.95 13.99 -9.34
N LYS A 78 -2.49 12.76 -9.09
CA LYS A 78 -3.31 11.60 -8.76
C LYS A 78 -2.96 11.09 -7.37
N LEU A 79 -3.99 10.67 -6.65
CA LEU A 79 -3.85 9.91 -5.41
C LEU A 79 -3.86 8.42 -5.73
N ILE A 80 -2.76 7.74 -5.45
CA ILE A 80 -2.64 6.29 -5.59
C ILE A 80 -2.66 5.68 -4.19
N VAL A 81 -3.62 4.79 -3.93
CA VAL A 81 -3.71 4.05 -2.68
C VAL A 81 -3.25 2.62 -2.92
N VAL A 82 -2.23 2.19 -2.18
CA VAL A 82 -1.75 0.81 -2.21
C VAL A 82 -2.42 0.03 -1.08
N GLU A 83 -3.32 -0.86 -1.46
CA GLU A 83 -4.06 -1.73 -0.55
C GLU A 83 -3.44 -3.11 -0.43
N GLY A 84 -3.60 -3.74 0.74
CA GLY A 84 -3.09 -5.09 0.97
C GLY A 84 -3.16 -5.58 2.42
N ASN A 85 -3.11 -6.90 2.57
CA ASN A 85 -3.09 -7.56 3.88
C ASN A 85 -1.84 -7.16 4.70
N LEU A 86 -1.86 -7.38 6.01
CA LEU A 86 -0.70 -7.19 6.87
C LEU A 86 0.43 -8.14 6.43
N GLY A 87 1.65 -7.61 6.36
CA GLY A 87 2.83 -8.40 5.99
C GLY A 87 3.01 -8.69 4.50
N SER A 88 2.16 -8.16 3.60
CA SER A 88 2.27 -8.39 2.15
C SER A 88 3.45 -7.67 1.47
N GLY A 89 4.28 -6.93 2.21
CA GLY A 89 5.38 -6.15 1.64
C GLY A 89 4.94 -4.90 0.88
N LYS A 90 3.67 -4.49 1.00
CA LYS A 90 3.09 -3.32 0.31
C LYS A 90 3.91 -2.03 0.41
N SER A 91 4.60 -1.84 1.52
CA SER A 91 5.41 -0.64 1.75
C SER A 91 6.62 -0.51 0.85
N LYS A 92 7.19 -1.62 0.37
CA LYS A 92 8.28 -1.57 -0.62
C LYS A 92 7.75 -1.13 -1.97
N VAL A 93 6.65 -1.75 -2.40
CA VAL A 93 5.98 -1.44 -3.67
C VAL A 93 5.50 0.01 -3.71
N ALA A 94 4.88 0.49 -2.64
CA ALA A 94 4.41 1.87 -2.55
C ALA A 94 5.54 2.90 -2.67
N LYS A 95 6.70 2.63 -2.04
CA LYS A 95 7.90 3.47 -2.17
C LYS A 95 8.46 3.43 -3.58
N GLU A 96 8.59 2.25 -4.18
CA GLU A 96 9.09 2.10 -5.56
C GLU A 96 8.21 2.82 -6.58
N ILE A 97 6.87 2.75 -6.41
CA ILE A 97 5.92 3.50 -7.26
C ILE A 97 6.11 5.00 -7.07
N ALA A 98 6.24 5.47 -5.83
CA ALA A 98 6.44 6.88 -5.54
C ALA A 98 7.75 7.40 -6.15
N ASP A 99 8.85 6.66 -5.99
CA ASP A 99 10.17 6.99 -6.54
C ASP A 99 10.18 6.98 -8.08
N THR A 100 9.43 6.07 -8.69
CA THR A 100 9.33 5.95 -10.15
C THR A 100 8.54 7.11 -10.77
N LEU A 101 7.44 7.49 -10.12
CA LEU A 101 6.52 8.54 -10.62
C LEU A 101 6.89 9.95 -10.12
N GLY A 102 7.85 10.07 -9.20
CA GLY A 102 8.17 11.34 -8.53
C GLY A 102 7.05 11.82 -7.61
N PHE A 103 6.28 10.90 -7.01
CA PHE A 103 5.15 11.22 -6.14
C PHE A 103 5.60 11.32 -4.68
N HIS A 104 4.83 12.05 -3.89
CA HIS A 104 5.05 12.08 -2.44
C HIS A 104 4.54 10.78 -1.81
N TYR A 105 5.41 10.09 -1.07
CA TYR A 105 5.04 8.87 -0.36
C TYR A 105 4.60 9.16 1.07
N ILE A 106 3.40 8.68 1.43
CA ILE A 106 2.85 8.73 2.79
C ILE A 106 2.76 7.30 3.34
N PRO A 107 3.43 6.98 4.45
CA PRO A 107 3.42 5.64 5.04
C PRO A 107 2.08 5.31 5.71
N ASP A 108 1.84 4.01 5.92
CA ASP A 108 0.67 3.50 6.66
C ASP A 108 0.66 4.03 8.10
N PHE A 109 -0.51 4.43 8.57
CA PHE A 109 -0.70 4.85 9.95
C PHE A 109 -0.38 3.71 10.92
N ARG A 110 0.52 3.98 11.87
CA ARG A 110 0.82 3.09 12.98
C ARG A 110 0.40 3.73 14.29
N ILE A 111 -0.55 3.10 14.99
CA ILE A 111 -1.02 3.61 16.28
C ILE A 111 0.11 3.70 17.32
N GLU A 112 1.19 2.92 17.15
CA GLU A 112 2.36 3.01 17.99
C GLU A 112 3.01 4.39 18.00
N GLU A 113 2.96 5.10 16.87
CA GLU A 113 3.55 6.43 16.70
C GLU A 113 2.81 7.48 17.54
N LEU A 114 1.50 7.31 17.76
CA LEU A 114 0.71 8.21 18.62
C LEU A 114 1.08 8.12 20.10
N VAL A 115 1.73 7.04 20.51
CA VAL A 115 2.05 6.79 21.93
C VAL A 115 3.42 7.36 22.30
N VAL A 116 4.22 7.72 21.28
CA VAL A 116 5.50 8.38 21.46
C VAL A 116 5.24 9.88 21.55
N ASP A 117 5.63 10.48 22.67
CA ASP A 117 5.52 11.92 22.85
C ASP A 117 6.54 12.69 21.99
N ARG A 118 6.38 14.01 21.87
CA ARG A 118 7.30 14.92 21.17
C ARG A 118 8.75 14.78 21.63
N TYR A 119 8.98 14.41 22.90
CA TYR A 119 10.31 14.21 23.47
C TYR A 119 10.88 12.79 23.25
N GLY A 120 10.18 11.93 22.50
CA GLY A 120 10.58 10.55 22.24
C GLY A 120 10.33 9.60 23.41
N ILE A 121 9.50 10.00 24.37
CA ILE A 121 9.14 9.20 25.54
C ILE A 121 7.92 8.34 25.18
N ASP A 122 8.00 7.02 25.38
CA ASP A 122 6.86 6.12 25.19
C ASP A 122 5.92 6.20 26.41
N LEU A 123 4.67 6.61 26.18
CA LEU A 123 3.65 6.70 27.24
C LEU A 123 3.34 5.33 27.88
N ARG A 124 3.66 4.22 27.21
CA ARG A 124 3.41 2.86 27.71
C ARG A 124 4.14 2.55 29.02
N ASP A 125 5.34 3.11 29.18
CA ASP A 125 6.15 2.90 30.38
C ASP A 125 5.43 3.42 31.63
N TYR A 126 4.59 4.45 31.46
CA TYR A 126 3.83 5.09 32.52
C TYR A 126 2.41 4.53 32.68
N TYR A 127 2.01 3.50 31.94
CA TYR A 127 0.66 2.94 32.02
C TYR A 127 0.30 2.36 33.39
N HIS A 128 1.30 2.02 34.21
CA HIS A 128 1.10 1.61 35.61
C HIS A 128 0.54 2.75 36.48
N LEU A 129 0.75 4.01 36.11
CA LEU A 129 0.23 5.20 36.80
C LEU A 129 -1.21 5.52 36.40
N PHE A 130 -1.67 5.03 35.24
CA PHE A 130 -2.98 5.38 34.68
C PHE A 130 -4.01 4.25 34.81
N PRO A 131 -5.29 4.59 35.07
CA PRO A 131 -6.38 3.64 34.94
C PRO A 131 -6.47 3.11 33.51
N LYS A 132 -6.95 1.88 33.34
CA LYS A 132 -7.10 1.23 32.02
C LYS A 132 -7.86 2.10 31.00
N SER A 133 -8.87 2.85 31.45
CA SER A 133 -9.69 3.72 30.59
C SER A 133 -8.93 4.86 29.92
N PHE A 134 -7.82 5.31 30.51
CA PHE A 134 -7.01 6.42 29.99
C PHE A 134 -5.80 5.94 29.15
N ARG A 135 -5.58 4.62 29.04
CA ARG A 135 -4.48 4.07 28.26
C ARG A 135 -4.81 4.14 26.77
N ILE A 136 -3.82 4.52 25.96
CA ILE A 136 -3.98 4.51 24.50
C ILE A 136 -3.88 3.05 24.03
N PRO A 137 -4.92 2.52 23.37
CA PRO A 137 -4.91 1.15 22.91
C PRO A 137 -3.95 1.00 21.71
N THR A 138 -3.02 0.06 21.80
CA THR A 138 -2.00 -0.20 20.78
C THR A 138 -2.17 -1.58 20.16
N TYR A 139 -1.53 -1.84 19.02
CA TYR A 139 -1.59 -3.18 18.41
C TYR A 139 -0.99 -4.26 19.31
N ASP A 140 0.06 -3.95 20.07
CA ASP A 140 0.64 -4.90 21.04
C ASP A 140 -0.36 -5.31 22.13
N MET A 141 -1.15 -4.36 22.64
CA MET A 141 -2.23 -4.65 23.59
C MET A 141 -3.32 -5.53 22.98
N PHE A 142 -3.71 -5.22 21.74
CA PHE A 142 -4.70 -5.99 21.00
C PHE A 142 -4.22 -7.43 20.72
N TYR A 143 -2.96 -7.62 20.33
CA TYR A 143 -2.41 -8.96 20.09
C TYR A 143 -2.30 -9.80 21.37
N LYS A 144 -2.11 -9.17 22.53
CA LYS A 144 -2.09 -9.84 23.83
C LYS A 144 -3.49 -10.22 24.32
N ASN A 145 -4.45 -9.32 24.17
CA ASN A 145 -5.84 -9.58 24.56
C ASN A 145 -6.82 -8.88 23.60
N PRO A 146 -7.29 -9.59 22.55
CA PRO A 146 -8.14 -8.98 21.53
C PRO A 146 -9.60 -8.76 21.99
N ALA A 147 -10.04 -9.46 23.04
CA ALA A 147 -11.38 -9.33 23.62
C ALA A 147 -11.48 -8.18 24.66
N ASP A 148 -10.47 -7.31 24.73
CA ASP A 148 -10.49 -6.16 25.62
C ASP A 148 -11.44 -5.05 25.14
N ASP A 149 -12.10 -4.33 26.05
CA ASP A 149 -12.98 -3.19 25.70
C ASP A 149 -12.24 -2.10 24.90
N ASN A 150 -10.93 -2.03 25.09
CA ASN A 150 -10.03 -1.11 24.40
C ASN A 150 -9.84 -1.43 22.91
N THR A 151 -10.21 -2.64 22.45
CA THR A 151 -10.14 -3.03 21.03
C THR A 151 -11.05 -2.15 20.17
N ALA A 152 -12.27 -1.86 20.64
CA ALA A 152 -13.18 -0.97 19.92
C ALA A 152 -12.58 0.44 19.75
N ARG A 153 -12.00 0.98 20.83
CA ARG A 153 -11.30 2.29 20.82
C ARG A 153 -10.07 2.29 19.91
N MET A 154 -9.36 1.17 19.84
CA MET A 154 -8.21 1.01 18.94
C MET A 154 -8.66 1.15 17.48
N SER A 155 -9.71 0.42 17.11
CA SER A 155 -10.26 0.43 15.75
C SER A 155 -10.70 1.84 15.36
N GLU A 156 -11.44 2.52 16.24
CA GLU A 156 -11.88 3.89 16.05
C GLU A 156 -10.71 4.86 15.85
N ARG A 157 -9.68 4.80 16.72
CA ARG A 157 -8.50 5.66 16.58
C ARG A 157 -7.73 5.40 15.29
N CYS A 158 -7.60 4.14 14.89
CA CYS A 158 -6.96 3.78 13.62
C CYS A 158 -7.72 4.39 12.44
N PHE A 159 -9.06 4.36 12.48
CA PHE A 159 -9.90 4.93 11.45
C PHE A 159 -9.73 6.45 11.35
N VAL A 160 -9.91 7.16 12.46
CA VAL A 160 -9.79 8.64 12.51
C VAL A 160 -8.40 9.07 12.05
N SER A 161 -7.35 8.41 12.51
CA SER A 161 -5.97 8.79 12.14
C SER A 161 -5.66 8.52 10.66
N ARG A 162 -6.21 7.44 10.08
CA ARG A 162 -6.09 7.19 8.63
C ARG A 162 -6.89 8.21 7.82
N PHE A 163 -8.04 8.66 8.34
CA PHE A 163 -8.82 9.73 7.72
C PHE A 163 -8.05 11.04 7.72
N ASP A 164 -7.40 11.40 8.82
CA ASP A 164 -6.51 12.58 8.89
C ASP A 164 -5.34 12.47 7.92
N GLN A 165 -4.70 11.30 7.80
CA GLN A 165 -3.64 11.08 6.80
C GLN A 165 -4.15 11.23 5.36
N TYR A 166 -5.36 10.75 5.08
CA TYR A 166 -6.00 10.91 3.78
C TYR A 166 -6.30 12.39 3.48
N LEU A 167 -6.78 13.17 4.46
CA LEU A 167 -6.95 14.61 4.31
C LEU A 167 -5.62 15.33 4.08
N ASN A 168 -4.55 14.93 4.77
CA ASN A 168 -3.21 15.46 4.55
C ASN A 168 -2.68 15.15 3.14
N ALA A 169 -2.98 13.97 2.60
CA ALA A 169 -2.67 13.61 1.22
C ALA A 169 -3.41 14.52 0.22
N LEU A 170 -4.70 14.74 0.42
CA LEU A 170 -5.50 15.62 -0.42
C LEU A 170 -5.02 17.07 -0.33
N ALA A 171 -4.70 17.56 0.87
CA ALA A 171 -4.14 18.88 1.08
C ALA A 171 -2.81 19.04 0.33
N HIS A 172 -1.96 18.01 0.32
CA HIS A 172 -0.71 18.04 -0.45
C HIS A 172 -0.98 18.19 -1.96
N ILE A 173 -1.89 17.37 -2.53
CA ILE A 173 -2.23 17.42 -3.96
C ILE A 173 -2.84 18.78 -4.32
N LEU A 174 -3.78 19.29 -3.51
CA LEU A 174 -4.48 20.55 -3.77
C LEU A 174 -3.57 21.78 -3.74
N ASN A 175 -2.53 21.75 -2.91
CA ASN A 175 -1.62 22.88 -2.74
C ASN A 175 -0.39 22.82 -3.66
N THR A 176 0.09 21.62 -3.99
CA THR A 176 1.33 21.44 -4.75
C THR A 176 1.13 20.97 -6.19
N GLY A 177 0.01 20.29 -6.48
CA GLY A 177 -0.18 19.58 -7.74
C GLY A 177 0.63 18.28 -7.87
N GLN A 178 1.44 17.92 -6.87
CA GLN A 178 2.22 16.69 -6.88
C GLN A 178 1.31 15.50 -6.51
N GLY A 179 1.42 14.42 -7.27
CA GLY A 179 0.75 13.16 -6.96
C GLY A 179 1.23 12.56 -5.63
N VAL A 180 0.34 11.80 -4.98
CA VAL A 180 0.64 11.17 -3.70
C VAL A 180 0.41 9.67 -3.82
N VAL A 181 1.35 8.89 -3.28
CA VAL A 181 1.18 7.46 -3.04
C VAL A 181 1.03 7.26 -1.55
N MET A 182 -0.07 6.66 -1.11
CA MET A 182 -0.27 6.33 0.29
C MET A 182 -0.61 4.86 0.50
N GLU A 183 -0.26 4.35 1.67
CA GLU A 183 -0.63 3.00 2.07
C GLU A 183 -1.93 3.01 2.87
N ARG A 184 -2.89 2.22 2.37
CA ARG A 184 -4.24 2.09 2.93
C ARG A 184 -5.05 3.38 2.95
N SER A 185 -6.33 3.22 2.73
CA SER A 185 -7.32 4.30 2.82
C SER A 185 -8.30 4.05 3.96
N PRO A 186 -9.02 5.08 4.45
CA PRO A 186 -10.15 4.91 5.36
C PRO A 186 -11.21 3.94 4.83
N PHE A 187 -11.35 3.88 3.50
CA PHE A 187 -12.24 2.95 2.81
C PHE A 187 -11.84 1.49 2.93
N SER A 188 -10.61 1.15 3.35
CA SER A 188 -10.20 -0.24 3.57
C SER A 188 -10.47 -0.74 4.99
N ASP A 189 -10.77 0.17 5.93
CA ASP A 189 -10.79 -0.14 7.36
C ASP A 189 -12.01 -0.97 7.78
N PHE A 190 -13.07 -0.94 6.97
CA PHE A 190 -14.26 -1.78 7.19
C PHE A 190 -13.90 -3.28 7.13
N VAL A 191 -12.88 -3.67 6.34
CA VAL A 191 -12.46 -5.07 6.23
C VAL A 191 -11.91 -5.58 7.56
N PHE A 192 -11.13 -4.74 8.25
CA PHE A 192 -10.62 -5.08 9.59
C PHE A 192 -11.75 -5.09 10.62
N THR A 193 -12.65 -4.11 10.56
CA THR A 193 -13.81 -4.06 11.46
C THR A 193 -14.70 -5.30 11.30
N ASN A 194 -14.95 -5.73 10.06
CA ASN A 194 -15.68 -6.95 9.75
C ASN A 194 -14.95 -8.20 10.27
N ALA A 195 -13.63 -8.28 10.09
CA ALA A 195 -12.83 -9.39 10.60
C ALA A 195 -12.84 -9.46 12.14
N MET A 196 -12.78 -8.30 12.82
CA MET A 196 -12.88 -8.21 14.28
C MET A 196 -14.29 -8.59 14.77
N ARG A 197 -15.34 -8.16 14.06
CA ARG A 197 -16.72 -8.54 14.35
C ARG A 197 -16.95 -10.04 14.18
N ALA A 198 -16.39 -10.65 13.15
CA ALA A 198 -16.49 -12.10 12.90
C ALA A 198 -15.80 -12.96 13.97
N LYS A 199 -14.91 -12.35 14.77
CA LYS A 199 -14.26 -12.97 15.93
C LYS A 199 -14.85 -12.51 17.26
N ASP A 200 -15.98 -11.78 17.23
CA ASP A 200 -16.65 -11.22 18.40
C ASP A 200 -15.76 -10.34 19.30
N TYR A 201 -14.73 -9.70 18.73
CA TYR A 201 -13.86 -8.77 19.47
C TYR A 201 -14.48 -7.37 19.63
N ILE A 202 -15.46 -7.04 18.80
CA ILE A 202 -16.12 -5.73 18.76
C ILE A 202 -17.63 -5.95 18.73
N GLY A 203 -18.36 -5.13 19.49
CA GLY A 203 -19.83 -5.12 19.53
C GLY A 203 -20.45 -4.61 18.23
N ILE A 204 -21.72 -4.95 17.99
CA ILE A 204 -22.44 -4.51 16.79
C ILE A 204 -22.59 -2.98 16.73
N GLU A 205 -22.68 -2.32 17.88
CA GLU A 205 -22.82 -0.86 17.99
C GLU A 205 -21.60 -0.13 17.41
N CYS A 206 -20.38 -0.57 17.75
CA CYS A 206 -19.14 0.00 17.22
C CYS A 206 -19.03 -0.22 15.70
N MET A 207 -19.50 -1.36 15.20
CA MET A 207 -19.57 -1.61 13.76
C MET A 207 -20.56 -0.64 13.09
N CYS A 208 -21.77 -0.49 13.63
CA CYS A 208 -22.78 0.43 13.10
C CYS A 208 -22.26 1.88 13.06
N PHE A 209 -21.62 2.34 14.13
CA PHE A 209 -21.01 3.67 14.21
C PHE A 209 -20.00 3.93 13.08
N MET A 210 -19.11 2.96 12.84
CA MET A 210 -18.12 3.04 11.75
C MET A 210 -18.78 3.14 10.36
N PHE A 211 -19.89 2.41 10.13
CA PHE A 211 -20.64 2.50 8.87
C PHE A 211 -21.40 3.81 8.72
N GLU A 212 -21.86 4.40 9.82
CA GLU A 212 -22.57 5.68 9.78
C GLU A 212 -21.63 6.83 9.42
N ILE A 213 -20.37 6.80 9.89
CA ILE A 213 -19.36 7.79 9.50
C ILE A 213 -18.99 7.69 8.00
N LEU A 214 -19.08 6.50 7.42
CA LEU A 214 -18.74 6.25 6.02
C LEU A 214 -19.88 6.53 5.02
N LYS A 215 -21.11 6.79 5.50
CA LYS A 215 -22.27 7.12 4.66
C LYS A 215 -22.29 8.59 4.29
#